data_AF-A0A419PM63-F1
#
_entry.id   AF-A0A419PM63-F1
#
_cell.length_a   1.000
_cell.length_b   1.000
_cell.length_c   1.000
_cell.angle_alpha   90.00
_cell.angle_beta   90.00
_cell.angle_gamma   90.00
#
_symmetry.space_group_name_H-M   'P 1'
#
loop_
_entity.id
_entity.type
_entity.pdbx_description
1 polymer ?
#
loop_
_entity_poly.entity_id
_entity_poly.type
_entity_poly.pdbx_seq_one_letter_code
_entity_poly.pdbx_strand_id
1 'polypeptide(L)'
;MSLFTIQFMSLMCFILWTSCFASTICGPYSPIWKYSPLYSPASFTISTIWAVTNQYLINTNNGLAILYNNKSVLENHQSYIGFDLFHSELQVDITKHFTTVQRQLFRKIVISLVLATNMPKHMTLLADSKTIVESQRASGSNEIKLDTLLVRIQILEYLVHASDLSSSTKPMNVYRQWVKREPEELFQQGDRERGLEISPMCERHTSSVRVKLVSSTTSCVPFG
;
A
#
# COMPACT_ATOMS: atom_id res chain seq x y z
N MET A 1 -20.12 6.30 -9.76
CA MET A 1 -18.96 5.49 -9.31
C MET A 1 -18.80 5.69 -7.82
N SER A 2 -18.77 4.62 -7.03
CA SER A 2 -18.57 4.74 -5.60
C SER A 2 -17.14 5.24 -5.31
N LEU A 3 -16.92 5.96 -4.21
CA LEU A 3 -15.58 6.43 -3.81
C LEU A 3 -14.58 5.26 -3.70
N PHE A 4 -15.07 4.09 -3.28
CA PHE A 4 -14.33 2.83 -3.19
C PHE A 4 -13.86 2.31 -4.56
N THR A 5 -14.70 2.40 -5.60
CA THR A 5 -14.35 2.04 -6.99
C THR A 5 -13.17 2.87 -7.49
N ILE A 6 -13.16 4.18 -7.20
CA ILE A 6 -12.11 5.12 -7.64
C ILE A 6 -10.79 4.86 -6.89
N GLN A 7 -10.87 4.52 -5.59
CA GLN A 7 -9.70 4.25 -4.74
C GLN A 7 -9.02 2.92 -5.06
N PHE A 8 -9.80 1.84 -5.27
CA PHE A 8 -9.24 0.56 -5.70
C PHE A 8 -8.61 0.68 -7.11
N MET A 9 -9.26 1.41 -8.02
CA MET A 9 -8.70 1.67 -9.35
C MET A 9 -7.39 2.46 -9.29
N SER A 10 -7.20 3.38 -8.35
CA SER A 10 -5.94 4.13 -8.27
C SER A 10 -4.82 3.37 -7.54
N LEU A 11 -5.12 2.44 -6.62
CA LEU A 11 -4.12 1.46 -6.14
C LEU A 11 -3.75 0.46 -7.23
N MET A 12 -4.72 -0.06 -8.00
CA MET A 12 -4.47 -0.90 -9.15
C MET A 12 -3.72 -0.15 -10.26
N CYS A 13 -4.07 1.11 -10.55
CA CYS A 13 -3.31 1.95 -11.47
C CYS A 13 -1.91 2.22 -10.95
N PHE A 14 -1.70 2.37 -9.64
CA PHE A 14 -0.38 2.52 -9.05
C PHE A 14 0.43 1.22 -9.14
N ILE A 15 -0.16 0.07 -8.81
CA ILE A 15 0.44 -1.27 -8.96
C ILE A 15 0.74 -1.58 -10.44
N LEU A 16 -0.15 -1.23 -11.36
CA LEU A 16 0.02 -1.38 -12.80
C LEU A 16 1.04 -0.38 -13.35
N TRP A 17 1.10 0.84 -12.81
CA TRP A 17 2.08 1.86 -13.19
C TRP A 17 3.48 1.48 -12.71
N THR A 18 3.64 0.99 -11.48
CA THR A 18 4.93 0.50 -10.96
C THR A 18 5.35 -0.82 -11.62
N SER A 19 4.42 -1.73 -11.94
CA SER A 19 4.73 -2.95 -12.69
C SER A 19 4.98 -2.70 -14.20
N CYS A 20 4.35 -1.70 -14.81
CA CYS A 20 4.74 -1.20 -16.14
C CYS A 20 6.11 -0.50 -16.10
N PHE A 21 6.44 0.21 -15.02
CA PHE A 21 7.79 0.76 -14.82
C PHE A 21 8.86 -0.33 -14.71
N ALA A 22 8.49 -1.50 -14.16
CA ALA A 22 9.35 -2.70 -14.13
C ALA A 22 9.43 -3.43 -15.49
N SER A 23 8.55 -3.08 -16.43
CA SER A 23 8.49 -3.65 -17.79
C SER A 23 9.03 -2.65 -18.80
N THR A 24 10.34 -2.34 -18.72
CA THR A 24 11.23 -1.88 -19.80
C THR A 24 10.67 -0.82 -20.80
N ILE A 25 11.33 0.35 -20.94
CA ILE A 25 11.26 1.15 -22.18
C ILE A 25 9.84 1.63 -22.54
N CYS A 26 9.45 2.83 -22.08
CA CYS A 26 8.54 3.64 -22.89
C CYS A 26 8.81 5.13 -22.66
N GLY A 27 9.00 5.83 -23.77
CA GLY A 27 9.35 7.24 -23.84
C GLY A 27 8.26 8.19 -23.30
N PRO A 28 8.52 9.50 -23.42
CA PRO A 28 7.83 10.53 -22.64
C PRO A 28 6.49 10.88 -23.27
N TYR A 29 5.42 10.12 -23.01
CA TYR A 29 4.09 10.56 -23.45
C TYR A 29 2.99 10.34 -22.40
N SER A 30 2.39 11.49 -22.06
CA SER A 30 1.02 11.72 -21.57
C SER A 30 0.78 11.60 -20.05
N PRO A 31 0.67 12.74 -19.34
CA PRO A 31 0.29 12.77 -17.93
C PRO A 31 -1.21 12.51 -17.79
N ILE A 32 -1.58 11.25 -17.55
CA ILE A 32 -2.96 10.82 -17.28
C ILE A 32 -3.57 11.55 -16.06
N TRP A 33 -2.71 12.12 -15.21
CA TRP A 33 -3.06 13.03 -14.11
C TRP A 33 -3.87 14.27 -14.55
N LYS A 34 -3.85 14.65 -15.84
CA LYS A 34 -4.55 15.84 -16.35
C LYS A 34 -6.06 15.67 -16.55
N TYR A 35 -6.59 14.45 -16.57
CA TYR A 35 -7.98 14.19 -16.98
C TYR A 35 -8.97 13.92 -15.85
N SER A 36 -8.60 14.13 -14.58
CA SER A 36 -9.55 13.93 -13.48
C SER A 36 -9.45 15.04 -12.42
N PRO A 37 -10.46 15.93 -12.31
CA PRO A 37 -10.46 17.06 -11.37
C PRO A 37 -10.48 16.66 -9.88
N LEU A 38 -10.53 15.37 -9.55
CA LEU A 38 -10.59 14.84 -8.18
C LEU A 38 -9.28 14.17 -7.72
N TYR A 39 -8.25 14.10 -8.57
CA TYR A 39 -6.97 13.46 -8.27
C TYR A 39 -6.03 14.42 -7.54
N SER A 40 -6.12 14.48 -6.22
CA SER A 40 -5.02 14.98 -5.38
C SER A 40 -4.05 13.81 -5.08
N PRO A 41 -2.75 13.91 -5.43
CA PRO A 41 -1.72 12.94 -5.04
C PRO A 41 -1.53 12.80 -3.52
N ALA A 42 -2.22 13.61 -2.71
CA ALA A 42 -2.02 13.74 -1.27
C ALA A 42 -3.00 12.89 -0.42
N SER A 43 -3.83 12.04 -1.03
CA SER A 43 -4.91 11.30 -0.34
C SER A 43 -4.80 9.78 -0.45
N PHE A 44 -3.64 9.27 -0.82
CA PHE A 44 -3.43 7.87 -1.22
C PHE A 44 -2.56 7.09 -0.22
N THR A 45 -3.06 6.80 0.98
CA THR A 45 -2.52 5.71 1.80
C THR A 45 -3.58 4.63 1.98
N ILE A 46 -3.14 3.38 2.02
CA ILE A 46 -4.00 2.19 2.17
C ILE A 46 -4.84 2.24 3.46
N SER A 47 -4.36 2.98 4.47
CA SER A 47 -5.05 3.25 5.74
C SER A 47 -6.21 4.25 5.62
N THR A 48 -6.23 5.13 4.61
CA THR A 48 -7.22 6.23 4.53
C THR A 48 -8.63 5.73 4.20
N ILE A 49 -8.75 4.56 3.56
CA ILE A 49 -10.04 4.04 3.07
C ILE A 49 -11.00 3.69 4.22
N TRP A 50 -10.43 3.18 5.32
CA TRP A 50 -11.20 2.77 6.50
C TRP A 50 -10.97 3.69 7.71
N ALA A 51 -9.92 4.51 7.66
CA ALA A 51 -9.53 5.46 8.71
C ALA A 51 -9.45 4.83 10.11
N VAL A 52 -9.14 3.53 10.17
CA VAL A 52 -8.91 2.76 11.38
C VAL A 52 -7.83 1.71 11.12
N THR A 53 -7.12 1.28 12.16
CA THR A 53 -6.07 0.26 12.06
C THR A 53 -6.60 -1.17 12.15
N ASN A 54 -5.80 -2.14 11.68
CA ASN A 54 -6.06 -3.56 11.90
C ASN A 54 -6.27 -3.91 13.39
N GLN A 55 -5.47 -3.30 14.28
CA GLN A 55 -5.56 -3.55 15.73
C GLN A 55 -6.89 -3.05 16.31
N TYR A 56 -7.38 -1.89 15.87
CA TYR A 56 -8.69 -1.38 16.28
C TYR A 56 -9.82 -2.36 15.94
N LEU A 57 -9.82 -2.90 14.72
CA LEU A 57 -10.83 -3.86 14.29
C LEU A 57 -10.81 -5.15 15.12
N ILE A 58 -9.61 -5.60 15.52
CA ILE A 58 -9.43 -6.77 16.37
C ILE A 58 -9.95 -6.49 17.79
N ASN A 59 -9.55 -5.37 18.39
CA ASN A 59 -9.92 -5.00 19.76
C ASN A 59 -11.42 -4.77 19.91
N THR A 60 -12.08 -4.28 18.85
CA THR A 60 -13.54 -4.03 18.84
C THR A 60 -14.37 -5.25 18.43
N ASN A 61 -13.76 -6.43 18.22
CA ASN A 61 -14.41 -7.63 17.70
C ASN A 61 -15.23 -7.35 16.43
N ASN A 62 -14.68 -6.53 15.54
CA ASN A 62 -15.35 -6.17 14.29
C ASN A 62 -15.58 -7.43 13.42
N GLY A 63 -16.72 -7.48 12.72
CA GLY A 63 -17.05 -8.60 11.83
C GLY A 63 -15.97 -8.90 10.78
N LEU A 64 -15.23 -7.90 10.30
CA LEU A 64 -14.09 -8.10 9.40
C LEU A 64 -12.92 -8.82 10.09
N ALA A 65 -12.63 -8.50 11.35
CA ALA A 65 -11.57 -9.15 12.11
C ALA A 65 -11.89 -10.62 12.33
N ILE A 66 -13.16 -10.94 12.62
CA ILE A 66 -13.66 -12.32 12.72
C ILE A 66 -13.54 -13.02 11.35
N LEU A 67 -14.02 -12.39 10.28
CA LEU A 67 -13.99 -12.95 8.92
C LEU A 67 -12.58 -13.33 8.46
N TYR A 68 -11.60 -12.46 8.74
CA TYR A 68 -10.20 -12.66 8.34
C TYR A 68 -9.32 -13.23 9.45
N ASN A 69 -9.91 -13.75 10.53
CA ASN A 69 -9.20 -14.39 11.64
C ASN A 69 -8.04 -13.54 12.19
N ASN A 70 -8.27 -12.23 12.34
CA ASN A 70 -7.30 -11.24 12.82
C ASN A 70 -6.01 -11.11 11.97
N LYS A 71 -5.97 -11.65 10.75
CA LYS A 71 -4.80 -11.64 9.87
C LYS A 71 -4.96 -10.64 8.73
N SER A 72 -4.13 -9.59 8.71
CA SER A 72 -4.10 -8.57 7.63
C SER A 72 -5.52 -8.17 7.20
N VAL A 73 -6.33 -7.75 8.17
CA VAL A 73 -7.79 -7.66 8.05
C VAL A 73 -8.18 -6.69 6.92
N LEU A 74 -7.60 -5.49 6.93
CA LEU A 74 -7.84 -4.45 5.93
C LEU A 74 -7.32 -4.86 4.54
N GLU A 75 -6.11 -5.44 4.46
CA GLU A 75 -5.49 -5.80 3.18
C GLU A 75 -6.24 -6.96 2.50
N ASN A 76 -6.70 -7.94 3.28
CA ASN A 76 -7.57 -9.01 2.78
C ASN A 76 -8.92 -8.45 2.31
N HIS A 77 -9.50 -7.53 3.07
CA HIS A 77 -10.79 -6.94 2.72
C HIS A 77 -10.71 -6.10 1.44
N GLN A 78 -9.65 -5.31 1.29
CA GLN A 78 -9.39 -4.53 0.08
C GLN A 78 -9.20 -5.42 -1.15
N SER A 79 -8.46 -6.52 -1.00
CA SER A 79 -8.31 -7.51 -2.06
C SER A 79 -9.67 -8.09 -2.47
N TYR A 80 -10.52 -8.44 -1.50
CA TYR A 80 -11.87 -8.93 -1.75
C TYR A 80 -12.72 -7.92 -2.55
N ILE A 81 -12.87 -6.68 -2.04
CA ILE A 81 -13.65 -5.62 -2.69
C ILE A 81 -13.14 -5.39 -4.12
N GLY A 82 -11.84 -5.38 -4.29
CA GLY A 82 -11.20 -5.17 -5.57
C GLY A 82 -11.57 -6.18 -6.65
N PHE A 83 -11.51 -7.46 -6.30
CA PHE A 83 -11.88 -8.53 -7.21
C PHE A 83 -13.39 -8.66 -7.39
N ASP A 84 -14.17 -8.36 -6.36
CA ASP A 84 -15.63 -8.31 -6.44
C ASP A 84 -16.09 -7.22 -7.43
N LEU A 85 -15.41 -6.07 -7.43
CA LEU A 85 -15.62 -5.00 -8.39
C LEU A 85 -15.29 -5.43 -9.83
N PHE A 86 -14.16 -6.13 -10.04
CA PHE A 86 -13.84 -6.68 -11.37
C PHE A 86 -14.87 -7.70 -11.86
N HIS A 87 -15.53 -8.40 -10.94
CA HIS A 87 -16.58 -9.36 -11.30
C HIS A 87 -17.92 -8.69 -11.60
N SER A 88 -18.28 -7.65 -10.84
CA SER A 88 -19.57 -6.96 -10.93
C SER A 88 -19.62 -5.90 -12.03
N GLU A 89 -18.50 -5.23 -12.35
CA GLU A 89 -18.44 -4.14 -13.31
C GLU A 89 -17.50 -4.47 -14.49
N LEU A 90 -18.04 -5.04 -15.59
CA LEU A 90 -17.25 -5.43 -16.77
C LEU A 90 -16.49 -4.28 -17.46
N GLN A 91 -16.91 -3.03 -17.25
CA GLN A 91 -16.24 -1.84 -17.82
C GLN A 91 -14.90 -1.53 -17.13
N VAL A 92 -14.72 -2.00 -15.88
CA VAL A 92 -13.49 -1.82 -15.10
C VAL A 92 -12.65 -3.09 -14.99
N ASP A 93 -13.13 -4.23 -15.51
CA ASP A 93 -12.36 -5.49 -15.55
C ASP A 93 -11.20 -5.40 -16.56
N ILE A 94 -10.03 -5.03 -16.06
CA ILE A 94 -8.76 -5.02 -16.80
C ILE A 94 -8.32 -6.42 -17.24
N THR A 95 -8.86 -7.47 -16.62
CA THR A 95 -8.54 -8.87 -16.93
C THR A 95 -9.49 -9.48 -17.95
N LYS A 96 -10.40 -8.70 -18.56
CA LYS A 96 -11.42 -9.17 -19.52
C LYS A 96 -10.86 -10.03 -20.66
N HIS A 97 -9.65 -9.74 -21.12
CA HIS A 97 -8.99 -10.45 -22.22
C HIS A 97 -8.02 -11.55 -21.77
N PHE A 98 -7.87 -11.78 -20.47
CA PHE A 98 -6.94 -12.78 -19.94
C PHE A 98 -7.56 -14.19 -20.03
N THR A 99 -6.70 -15.17 -20.33
CA THR A 99 -7.06 -16.58 -20.20
C THR A 99 -7.30 -16.94 -18.73
N THR A 100 -7.97 -18.07 -18.46
CA THR A 100 -8.21 -18.55 -17.09
C THR A 100 -6.92 -18.67 -16.27
N VAL A 101 -5.84 -19.16 -16.88
CA VAL A 101 -4.53 -19.30 -16.24
C VAL A 101 -3.93 -17.93 -15.92
N GLN A 102 -4.01 -16.97 -16.85
CA GLN A 102 -3.53 -15.61 -16.64
C GLN A 102 -4.32 -14.89 -15.54
N ARG A 103 -5.64 -15.05 -15.48
CA ARG A 103 -6.49 -14.49 -14.41
C ARG A 103 -6.12 -15.05 -13.04
N GLN A 104 -5.88 -16.36 -12.94
CA GLN A 104 -5.44 -16.99 -11.70
C GLN A 104 -4.08 -16.49 -11.26
N LEU A 105 -3.12 -16.37 -12.18
CA LEU A 105 -1.80 -15.83 -11.90
C LEU A 105 -1.86 -14.36 -11.48
N PHE A 106 -2.59 -13.54 -12.22
CA PHE A 106 -2.81 -12.13 -11.91
C PHE A 106 -3.42 -11.96 -10.50
N ARG A 107 -4.46 -12.75 -10.18
CA ARG A 107 -5.06 -12.74 -8.85
C ARG A 107 -4.05 -13.07 -7.76
N LYS A 108 -3.24 -14.12 -7.95
CA LYS A 108 -2.19 -14.49 -6.98
C LYS A 108 -1.19 -13.36 -6.76
N ILE A 109 -0.70 -12.74 -7.84
CA ILE A 109 0.28 -11.65 -7.77
C ILE A 109 -0.30 -10.45 -7.03
N VAL A 110 -1.48 -9.96 -7.45
CA VAL A 110 -2.10 -8.77 -6.85
C VAL A 110 -2.40 -8.97 -5.36
N ILE A 111 -2.92 -10.13 -4.96
CA ILE A 111 -3.15 -10.43 -3.54
C ILE A 111 -1.82 -10.39 -2.77
N SER A 112 -0.74 -10.96 -3.32
CA SER A 112 0.59 -10.90 -2.71
C SER A 112 1.04 -9.45 -2.46
N LEU A 113 0.92 -8.60 -3.49
CA LEU A 113 1.31 -7.19 -3.43
C LEU A 113 0.48 -6.39 -2.42
N VAL A 114 -0.84 -6.57 -2.40
CA VAL A 114 -1.72 -5.90 -1.42
C VAL A 114 -1.42 -6.39 0.00
N LEU A 115 -1.20 -7.68 0.20
CA LEU A 115 -0.83 -8.19 1.52
C LEU A 115 0.57 -7.74 1.95
N ALA A 116 1.46 -7.36 1.03
CA ALA A 116 2.81 -6.90 1.35
C ALA A 116 2.82 -5.50 2.00
N THR A 117 1.78 -4.69 1.80
CA THR A 117 1.69 -3.33 2.37
C THR A 117 1.40 -3.33 3.88
N ASN A 118 1.07 -4.49 4.45
CA ASN A 118 0.81 -4.59 5.88
C ASN A 118 2.10 -4.39 6.69
N MET A 119 2.11 -3.40 7.58
CA MET A 119 3.31 -2.97 8.33
C MET A 119 4.05 -4.05 9.13
N PRO A 120 3.41 -5.08 9.72
CA PRO A 120 4.13 -6.20 10.36
C PRO A 120 5.08 -6.95 9.43
N LYS A 121 4.91 -6.85 8.10
CA LYS A 121 5.82 -7.45 7.11
C LYS A 121 7.04 -6.58 6.75
N HIS A 122 7.05 -5.32 7.17
CA HIS A 122 8.07 -4.34 6.76
C HIS A 122 9.51 -4.85 6.96
N MET A 123 9.81 -5.41 8.14
CA MET A 123 11.16 -5.89 8.46
C MET A 123 11.56 -7.11 7.62
N THR A 124 10.62 -8.01 7.34
CA THR A 124 10.85 -9.18 6.48
C THR A 124 11.11 -8.75 5.04
N LEU A 125 10.28 -7.87 4.48
CA LEU A 125 10.46 -7.36 3.12
C LEU A 125 11.79 -6.62 2.95
N LEU A 126 12.19 -5.83 3.95
CA LEU A 126 13.47 -5.14 3.94
C LEU A 126 14.64 -6.12 3.97
N ALA A 127 14.60 -7.15 4.83
CA ALA A 127 15.65 -8.17 4.90
C ALA A 127 15.77 -8.95 3.58
N ASP A 128 14.64 -9.45 3.06
CA ASP A 128 14.60 -10.21 1.81
C ASP A 128 15.14 -9.40 0.63
N SER A 129 14.76 -8.12 0.53
CA SER A 129 15.26 -7.22 -0.52
C SER A 129 16.77 -7.02 -0.44
N LYS A 130 17.34 -6.88 0.77
CA LYS A 130 18.78 -6.72 0.98
C LYS A 130 19.54 -7.98 0.56
N THR A 131 19.05 -9.15 0.96
CA THR A 131 19.63 -10.44 0.55
C THR A 131 19.63 -10.61 -0.98
N ILE A 132 18.53 -10.22 -1.66
CA ILE A 132 18.47 -10.26 -3.13
C ILE A 132 19.54 -9.34 -3.73
N VAL A 133 19.65 -8.09 -3.26
CA VAL A 133 20.62 -7.12 -3.78
C VAL A 133 22.07 -7.57 -3.52
N GLU A 134 22.37 -8.06 -2.32
CA GLU A 134 23.71 -8.50 -1.92
C GLU A 134 24.16 -9.74 -2.70
N SER A 135 23.28 -10.74 -2.87
CA SER A 135 23.58 -11.96 -3.65
C SER A 135 23.89 -11.65 -5.11
N GLN A 136 23.20 -10.67 -5.70
CA GLN A 136 23.41 -10.28 -7.09
C GLN A 136 24.66 -9.42 -7.29
N ARG A 137 24.99 -8.54 -6.33
CA ARG A 137 26.27 -7.82 -6.29
C ARG A 137 27.45 -8.78 -6.14
N ALA A 138 27.34 -9.78 -5.27
CA ALA A 138 28.38 -10.80 -5.08
C ALA A 138 28.63 -11.64 -6.34
N SER A 139 27.63 -11.76 -7.21
CA SER A 139 27.74 -12.43 -8.51
C SER A 139 28.41 -11.57 -9.61
N GLY A 140 28.91 -10.38 -9.26
CA GLY A 140 29.60 -9.47 -10.18
C GLY A 140 28.67 -8.72 -11.15
N SER A 141 27.36 -8.74 -10.93
CA SER A 141 26.38 -8.03 -11.74
C SER A 141 26.17 -6.61 -11.21
N ASN A 142 26.33 -5.60 -12.06
CA ASN A 142 25.90 -4.22 -11.75
C ASN A 142 24.39 -4.02 -11.90
N GLU A 143 23.68 -5.00 -12.47
CA GLU A 143 22.24 -4.96 -12.68
C GLU A 143 21.52 -6.03 -11.86
N ILE A 144 20.32 -5.68 -11.38
CA ILE A 144 19.46 -6.62 -10.66
C ILE A 144 18.81 -7.57 -11.67
N LYS A 145 19.21 -8.85 -11.64
CA LYS A 145 18.65 -9.86 -12.54
C LYS A 145 17.31 -10.38 -12.02
N LEU A 146 16.27 -10.26 -12.83
CA LEU A 146 14.91 -10.69 -12.49
C LEU A 146 14.59 -12.04 -13.16
N ASP A 147 15.42 -13.05 -12.85
CA ASP A 147 15.45 -14.31 -13.60
C ASP A 147 14.25 -15.22 -13.29
N THR A 148 13.71 -15.16 -12.07
CA THR A 148 12.56 -15.98 -11.66
C THR A 148 11.34 -15.12 -11.36
N LEU A 149 10.15 -15.69 -11.58
CA LEU A 149 8.88 -15.06 -11.19
C LEU A 149 8.85 -14.74 -9.69
N LEU A 150 9.47 -15.59 -8.85
CA LEU A 150 9.55 -15.37 -7.41
C LEU A 150 10.32 -14.09 -7.07
N VAL A 151 11.52 -13.93 -7.63
CA VAL A 151 12.34 -12.71 -7.42
C VAL A 151 11.61 -11.47 -7.92
N ARG A 152 10.91 -11.56 -9.05
CA ARG A 152 10.07 -10.46 -9.57
C ARG A 152 8.99 -10.07 -8.59
N ILE A 153 8.27 -11.04 -8.02
CA ILE A 153 7.20 -10.77 -7.05
C ILE A 153 7.79 -10.14 -5.78
N GLN A 154 8.86 -10.68 -5.22
CA GLN A 154 9.49 -10.14 -4.00
C GLN A 154 9.97 -8.68 -4.18
N ILE A 155 10.57 -8.37 -5.33
CA ILE A 155 10.98 -7.00 -5.65
C ILE A 155 9.74 -6.10 -5.80
N LEU A 156 8.69 -6.55 -6.48
CA LEU A 156 7.45 -5.78 -6.61
C LEU A 156 6.77 -5.55 -5.25
N GLU A 157 6.74 -6.55 -4.37
CA GLU A 157 6.21 -6.44 -3.00
C GLU A 157 6.97 -5.35 -2.22
N TYR A 158 8.30 -5.39 -2.28
CA TYR A 158 9.14 -4.36 -1.67
C TYR A 158 8.89 -2.97 -2.26
N LEU A 159 8.80 -2.85 -3.60
CA LEU A 159 8.57 -1.56 -4.27
C LEU A 159 7.19 -0.98 -3.94
N VAL A 160 6.15 -1.80 -3.88
CA VAL A 160 4.81 -1.38 -3.48
C VAL A 160 4.80 -0.95 -2.01
N HIS A 161 5.45 -1.71 -1.12
CA HIS A 161 5.59 -1.36 0.29
C HIS A 161 6.36 -0.05 0.50
N ALA A 162 7.50 0.12 -0.17
CA ALA A 162 8.30 1.35 -0.13
C ALA A 162 7.51 2.57 -0.64
N SER A 163 6.67 2.34 -1.66
CA SER A 163 5.82 3.38 -2.22
C SER A 163 4.75 3.85 -1.24
N ASP A 164 4.14 2.94 -0.48
CA ASP A 164 3.16 3.28 0.56
C ASP A 164 3.79 4.12 1.69
N LEU A 165 5.09 3.92 1.94
CA LEU A 165 5.88 4.70 2.90
C LEU A 165 6.53 5.97 2.31
N SER A 166 6.35 6.26 1.02
CA SER A 166 7.07 7.35 0.33
C SER A 166 6.62 8.78 0.69
N SER A 167 5.76 8.96 1.69
CA SER A 167 5.24 10.28 2.08
C SER A 167 6.36 11.25 2.49
N SER A 168 7.36 10.74 3.21
CA SER A 168 8.53 11.49 3.68
C SER A 168 9.54 11.87 2.59
N THR A 169 9.49 11.21 1.43
CA THR A 169 10.38 11.48 0.29
C THR A 169 9.81 12.49 -0.68
N LYS A 170 8.56 12.95 -0.47
CA LYS A 170 7.91 13.95 -1.32
C LYS A 170 8.49 15.35 -1.07
N PRO A 171 8.39 16.26 -2.06
CA PRO A 171 8.73 17.67 -1.86
C PRO A 171 8.03 18.28 -0.63
N MET A 172 8.72 19.20 0.05
CA MET A 172 8.32 19.74 1.36
C MET A 172 6.87 20.26 1.43
N ASN A 173 6.38 20.88 0.35
CA ASN A 173 5.00 21.38 0.25
C ASN A 173 3.95 20.26 0.28
N VAL A 174 4.27 19.08 -0.28
CA VAL A 174 3.43 17.89 -0.28
C VAL A 174 3.59 17.15 1.05
N TYR A 175 4.83 16.94 1.50
CA TYR A 175 5.10 16.27 2.77
C TYR A 175 4.39 16.97 3.95
N ARG A 176 4.39 18.31 3.98
CA ARG A 176 3.67 19.08 5.02
C ARG A 176 2.16 18.78 5.08
N GLN A 177 1.54 18.40 3.96
CA GLN A 177 0.13 18.00 3.96
C GLN A 177 -0.05 16.62 4.60
N TRP A 178 0.83 15.66 4.26
CA TRP A 178 0.85 14.32 4.85
C TRP A 178 1.05 14.36 6.36
N VAL A 179 2.02 15.15 6.83
CA VAL A 179 2.31 15.37 8.26
C VAL A 179 1.11 15.90 9.04
N LYS A 180 0.16 16.57 8.38
CA LYS A 180 -1.09 17.04 9.02
C LYS A 180 -2.20 16.01 8.97
N ARG A 181 -2.32 15.27 7.86
CA ARG A 181 -3.43 14.32 7.61
C ARG A 181 -3.27 13.01 8.37
N GLU A 182 -2.08 12.42 8.32
CA GLU A 182 -1.81 11.11 8.92
C GLU A 182 -2.05 11.10 10.45
N PRO A 183 -1.57 12.10 11.24
CA PRO A 183 -1.91 12.17 12.66
C PRO A 183 -3.39 12.37 12.93
N GLU A 184 -4.09 13.09 12.06
CA GLU A 184 -5.50 13.43 12.24
C GLU A 184 -6.39 12.19 12.13
N GLU A 185 -6.10 11.28 11.20
CA GLU A 185 -6.78 9.99 11.10
C GLU A 185 -6.60 9.14 12.37
N LEU A 186 -5.37 9.08 12.90
CA LEU A 186 -5.10 8.40 14.17
C LEU A 186 -5.81 9.06 15.36
N PHE A 187 -5.91 10.39 15.37
CA PHE A 187 -6.66 11.09 16.41
C PHE A 187 -8.16 10.83 16.32
N GLN A 188 -8.71 10.77 15.12
CA GLN A 188 -10.11 10.38 14.91
C GLN A 188 -10.37 8.95 15.37
N GLN A 189 -9.43 8.03 15.16
CA GLN A 189 -9.52 6.70 15.76
C GLN A 189 -9.49 6.76 17.28
N GLY A 190 -8.56 7.51 17.89
CA GLY A 190 -8.49 7.67 19.34
C GLY A 190 -9.76 8.28 19.94
N ASP A 191 -10.42 9.17 19.21
CA ASP A 191 -11.73 9.72 19.59
C ASP A 191 -12.84 8.67 19.59
N ARG A 192 -12.77 7.66 18.69
CA ARG A 192 -13.67 6.49 18.68
C ARG A 192 -13.32 5.46 19.76
N GLU A 193 -12.06 5.40 20.17
CA GLU A 193 -11.58 4.56 21.26
C GLU A 193 -11.86 5.16 22.65
N ARG A 194 -12.52 6.33 22.76
CA ARG A 194 -12.92 6.89 24.05
C ARG A 194 -13.92 5.96 24.74
N GLY A 195 -13.46 5.28 25.79
CA GLY A 195 -14.20 4.22 26.48
C GLY A 195 -13.58 2.83 26.32
N LEU A 196 -12.54 2.73 25.50
CA LEU A 196 -11.61 1.61 25.38
C LEU A 196 -10.20 2.08 25.79
N GLU A 197 -9.25 1.14 25.80
CA GLU A 197 -7.83 1.51 25.86
C GLU A 197 -7.45 2.20 24.53
N ILE A 198 -7.02 3.46 24.60
CA ILE A 198 -6.63 4.25 23.43
C ILE A 198 -5.35 3.67 22.85
N SER A 199 -5.36 3.39 21.55
CA SER A 199 -4.21 2.84 20.84
C SER A 199 -3.01 3.78 20.92
N PRO A 200 -1.77 3.25 20.99
CA PRO A 200 -0.57 4.07 20.94
C PRO A 200 -0.62 5.06 19.76
N MET A 201 -0.19 6.30 19.98
CA MET A 201 -0.17 7.39 18.98
C MET A 201 -1.56 7.94 18.57
N CYS A 202 -2.67 7.41 19.09
CA CYS A 202 -4.03 7.87 18.77
C CYS A 202 -4.55 8.95 19.74
N GLU A 203 -3.86 9.19 20.86
CA GLU A 203 -4.27 10.22 21.82
C GLU A 203 -3.76 11.62 21.44
N ARG A 204 -4.68 12.57 21.22
CA ARG A 204 -4.37 13.94 20.75
C ARG A 204 -3.55 14.76 21.74
N HIS A 205 -3.72 14.53 23.05
CA HIS A 205 -3.10 15.34 24.11
C HIS A 205 -1.70 14.85 24.50
N THR A 206 -1.44 13.55 24.35
CA THR A 206 -0.18 12.91 24.75
C THR A 206 0.77 12.74 23.56
N SER A 207 0.24 12.61 22.34
CA SER A 207 1.04 12.38 21.13
C SER A 207 1.46 13.69 20.47
N SER A 208 2.73 14.09 20.61
CA SER A 208 3.24 15.23 19.84
C SER A 208 3.43 14.87 18.36
N VAL A 209 3.13 15.82 17.46
CA VAL A 209 3.39 15.69 16.01
C VAL A 209 4.86 15.33 15.73
N ARG A 210 5.79 15.78 16.60
CA ARG A 210 7.22 15.48 16.50
C ARG A 210 7.53 13.99 16.65
N VAL A 211 6.87 13.27 17.55
CA VAL A 211 7.09 11.82 17.74
C VAL A 211 6.60 11.03 16.52
N LYS A 212 5.50 11.46 15.90
CA LYS A 212 4.97 10.88 14.65
C LYS A 212 5.89 11.12 13.44
N LEU A 213 6.48 12.31 13.36
CA LEU A 213 7.51 12.65 12.38
C LEU A 213 8.75 11.76 12.51
N VAL A 214 9.20 11.49 13.75
CA VAL A 214 10.33 10.59 13.99
C VAL A 214 9.98 9.17 13.57
N SER A 215 8.80 8.65 13.92
CA SER A 215 8.37 7.30 13.53
C SER A 215 8.31 7.14 12.01
N SER A 216 7.65 8.06 11.30
CA SER A 216 7.57 8.03 9.83
C SER A 216 8.95 8.14 9.17
N THR A 217 9.82 9.00 9.69
CA THR A 217 11.20 9.13 9.18
C THR A 217 12.00 7.85 9.44
N THR A 218 11.95 7.27 10.63
CA THR A 218 12.67 6.03 10.99
C THR A 218 12.22 4.84 10.14
N SER A 219 10.93 4.75 9.79
CA SER A 219 10.44 3.71 8.88
C SER A 219 10.91 3.93 7.42
N CYS A 220 11.19 5.17 7.03
CA CYS A 220 11.58 5.52 5.66
C CYS A 220 13.11 5.52 5.43
N VAL A 221 13.91 5.82 6.46
CA VAL A 221 15.38 5.89 6.39
C VAL A 221 16.04 4.62 5.84
N PRO A 222 15.58 3.39 6.14
CA PRO A 222 16.19 2.17 5.61
C PRO A 222 16.04 1.99 4.09
N PHE A 223 15.20 2.80 3.43
CA PHE A 223 15.01 2.79 1.98
C PHE A 223 15.97 3.73 1.21
N GLY A 224 16.72 4.58 1.92
CA GLY A 224 17.64 5.58 1.36
C GLY A 224 19.07 5.09 1.19
#